data_AF-A0A0E3QUE8-F1
#
_entry.id   AF-A0A0E3QUE8-F1
#
_cell.length_a   1.000
_cell.length_b   1.000
_cell.length_c   1.000
_cell.angle_alpha   90.00
_cell.angle_beta   90.00
_cell.angle_gamma   90.00
#
_symmetry.space_group_name_H-M   'P 1'
#
loop_
_entity.id
_entity.type
_entity.pdbx_description
1 polymer ?
#
loop_
_entity_poly.entity_id
_entity_poly.type
_entity_poly.pdbx_seq_one_letter_code
_entity_poly.pdbx_strand_id
1 'polypeptide(L)'
;MFYTKTGYEQLDEKIAKTKEKKEQLLKVLVFPEIPLHNNAVELAARAKVRKRDMSLQTITEDGTKANDTFMTIVQTAKKPGVSAYKYVIE
;
A
#
# COMPACT_ATOMS: atom_id res chain seq x y z
N MET A 1 0.59 3.86 -26.33
CA MET A 1 1.12 3.49 -24.99
C MET A 1 0.64 2.12 -24.50
N PHE A 2 -0.64 1.74 -24.59
CA PHE A 2 -1.09 0.39 -24.16
C PHE A 2 -0.91 -0.74 -25.21
N TYR A 3 -0.71 -0.39 -26.47
CA TYR A 3 -0.65 -1.37 -27.58
C TYR A 3 0.65 -1.28 -28.38
N THR A 4 1.55 -0.40 -27.96
CA THR A 4 2.81 -0.16 -28.65
C THR A 4 3.71 -1.39 -28.49
N LYS A 5 4.33 -1.83 -29.58
CA LYS A 5 5.39 -2.83 -29.57
C LYS A 5 6.71 -2.14 -29.84
N THR A 6 7.68 -2.32 -28.95
CA THR A 6 8.97 -1.64 -29.02
C THR A 6 10.06 -2.54 -29.56
N GLY A 7 9.85 -3.86 -29.59
CA GLY A 7 10.86 -4.84 -29.98
C GLY A 7 11.90 -5.10 -28.87
N TYR A 8 11.70 -4.49 -27.70
CA TYR A 8 12.52 -4.75 -26.51
C TYR A 8 11.68 -5.53 -25.51
N GLU A 9 12.02 -6.81 -25.35
CA GLU A 9 11.21 -7.79 -24.65
C GLU A 9 10.78 -7.33 -23.25
N GLN A 10 11.72 -6.86 -22.43
CA GLN A 10 11.43 -6.41 -21.07
C GLN A 10 10.43 -5.25 -21.03
N LEU A 11 10.51 -4.32 -22.00
CA LEU A 11 9.58 -3.20 -22.09
C LEU A 11 8.21 -3.64 -22.61
N ASP A 12 8.19 -4.51 -23.62
CA ASP A 12 6.98 -5.09 -24.16
C ASP A 12 6.21 -5.90 -23.10
N GLU A 13 6.90 -6.59 -22.19
CA GLU A 13 6.28 -7.23 -21.02
C GLU A 13 5.62 -6.22 -20.06
N LYS A 14 6.28 -5.09 -19.77
CA LYS A 14 5.69 -4.05 -18.91
C LYS A 14 4.48 -3.41 -19.58
N ILE A 15 4.52 -3.17 -20.88
CA ILE A 15 3.39 -2.65 -21.65
C ILE A 15 2.21 -3.63 -21.59
N ALA A 16 2.46 -4.94 -21.74
CA ALA A 16 1.43 -5.97 -21.63
C ALA A 16 0.77 -5.96 -20.24
N LYS A 17 1.56 -5.94 -19.15
CA LYS A 17 1.03 -5.85 -17.77
C LYS A 17 0.23 -4.57 -17.53
N THR A 18 0.65 -3.46 -18.14
CA THR A 18 -0.06 -2.17 -18.03
C THR A 18 -1.37 -2.20 -18.81
N LYS A 19 -1.39 -2.87 -19.97
CA LYS A 19 -2.59 -3.10 -20.79
C LYS A 19 -3.61 -3.96 -20.07
N GLU A 20 -3.20 -5.03 -19.38
CA GLU A 20 -4.08 -5.87 -18.56
C GLU A 20 -4.79 -5.07 -17.45
N LYS A 21 -4.12 -4.03 -16.91
CA LYS A 21 -4.67 -3.17 -15.86
C LYS A 21 -5.31 -1.88 -16.37
N LYS A 22 -5.50 -1.74 -17.69
CA LYS A 22 -5.96 -0.49 -18.32
C LYS A 22 -7.26 0.03 -17.71
N GLU A 23 -8.23 -0.84 -17.47
CA GLU A 23 -9.54 -0.44 -16.90
C GLU A 23 -9.39 0.18 -15.50
N GLN A 24 -8.54 -0.41 -14.65
CA GLN A 24 -8.27 0.08 -13.30
C GLN A 24 -7.47 1.39 -13.34
N LEU A 25 -6.46 1.47 -14.20
CA LEU A 25 -5.61 2.66 -14.36
C LEU A 25 -6.37 3.86 -14.93
N LEU A 26 -7.42 3.64 -15.72
CA LEU A 26 -8.24 4.69 -16.32
C LEU A 26 -9.53 4.97 -15.55
N LYS A 27 -9.72 4.38 -14.36
CA LYS A 27 -10.92 4.56 -13.54
C LYS A 27 -11.17 6.02 -13.14
N VAL A 28 -10.12 6.83 -13.08
CA VAL A 28 -10.18 8.29 -12.87
C VAL A 28 -11.02 9.03 -13.92
N LEU A 29 -11.15 8.49 -15.14
CA LEU A 29 -11.98 9.10 -16.19
C LEU A 29 -13.48 9.01 -15.87
N VAL A 30 -13.88 8.06 -15.03
CA VAL A 30 -15.26 7.89 -14.55
C VAL A 30 -15.44 8.54 -13.17
N PHE A 31 -14.41 8.46 -12.33
CA PHE A 31 -14.39 8.95 -10.96
C PHE A 31 -13.22 9.94 -10.77
N PRO A 32 -13.39 11.21 -11.19
CA PRO A 32 -12.30 12.20 -11.19
C PRO A 32 -11.79 12.55 -9.79
N GLU A 33 -12.54 12.22 -8.74
CA GLU A 33 -12.12 12.34 -7.35
C GLU A 33 -11.04 11.34 -6.93
N ILE A 34 -10.86 10.25 -7.68
CA ILE A 34 -9.83 9.25 -7.40
C ILE A 34 -8.47 9.79 -7.85
N PRO A 35 -7.44 9.82 -6.97
CA PRO A 35 -6.11 10.25 -7.37
C PRO A 35 -5.50 9.33 -8.44
N LEU A 36 -4.81 9.92 -9.43
CA LEU A 36 -4.07 9.17 -10.45
C LEU A 36 -2.82 8.45 -9.87
N HIS A 37 -2.36 8.87 -8.68
CA HIS A 37 -1.23 8.27 -7.97
C HIS A 37 -1.69 7.40 -6.79
N ASN A 38 -0.86 6.44 -6.40
CA ASN A 38 -1.09 5.56 -5.25
C ASN A 38 -0.41 6.04 -3.95
N ASN A 39 0.06 7.30 -3.87
CA ASN A 39 0.85 7.84 -2.77
C ASN A 39 0.32 7.51 -1.37
N ALA A 40 -1.00 7.63 -1.16
CA ALA A 40 -1.62 7.33 0.13
C ALA A 40 -1.46 5.85 0.52
N VAL A 41 -1.61 4.95 -0.46
CA VAL A 41 -1.42 3.49 -0.29
C VAL A 41 0.05 3.17 -0.02
N GLU A 42 0.97 3.77 -0.78
CA GLU A 42 2.41 3.59 -0.56
C GLU A 42 2.87 4.08 0.82
N LEU A 43 2.36 5.24 1.26
CA LEU A 43 2.67 5.80 2.56
C LEU A 43 2.17 4.89 3.69
N ALA A 44 0.97 4.32 3.55
CA ALA A 44 0.43 3.35 4.49
C ALA A 44 1.28 2.07 4.54
N ALA A 45 1.68 1.52 3.38
CA ALA A 45 2.56 0.36 3.32
C ALA A 45 3.96 0.64 3.93
N ARG A 46 4.48 1.86 3.74
CA ARG A 46 5.77 2.30 4.27
C ARG A 46 5.84 2.24 5.80
N ALA A 47 4.72 2.44 6.50
CA ALA A 47 4.69 2.32 7.96
C ALA A 47 5.11 0.92 8.44
N LYS A 48 4.60 -0.14 7.78
CA LYS A 48 4.98 -1.54 8.07
C LYS A 48 6.45 -1.80 7.76
N VAL A 49 6.93 -1.32 6.61
CA VAL A 49 8.34 -1.48 6.21
C VAL A 49 9.28 -0.81 7.21
N ARG A 50 9.00 0.41 7.65
CA ARG A 50 9.81 1.11 8.67
C ARG A 50 9.79 0.41 10.03
N LYS A 51 8.65 -0.15 10.43
CA LYS A 51 8.59 -0.92 11.68
C LYS A 51 9.43 -2.19 11.61
N ARG A 52 9.39 -2.89 10.48
CA ARG A 52 10.25 -4.08 10.25
C ARG A 52 11.73 -3.71 10.21
N ASP A 53 12.08 -2.58 9.61
CA ASP A 53 13.46 -2.09 9.59
C ASP A 53 14.02 -1.87 11.00
N MET A 54 13.21 -1.30 11.91
CA MET A 54 13.61 -1.08 13.30
C MET A 54 13.52 -2.33 14.19
N SER A 55 12.53 -3.21 13.98
CA SER A 55 12.22 -4.31 14.90
C SER A 55 12.54 -5.69 14.34
N LEU A 56 13.14 -5.77 13.15
CA LEU A 56 13.40 -6.99 12.39
C LEU A 56 12.12 -7.82 12.18
N GLN A 57 12.31 -9.11 11.93
CA GLN A 57 11.24 -10.09 11.73
C GLN A 57 10.76 -10.67 13.05
N THR A 58 9.47 -10.99 13.10
CA THR A 58 8.87 -11.76 14.18
C THR A 58 9.28 -13.23 14.06
N ILE A 59 9.51 -13.88 15.20
CA ILE A 59 9.93 -15.30 15.25
C ILE A 59 8.71 -16.22 15.34
N THR A 60 7.67 -15.81 16.06
CA THR A 60 6.45 -16.60 16.29
C THR A 60 5.26 -16.02 15.53
N GLU A 61 4.26 -16.87 15.29
CA GLU A 61 2.97 -16.44 14.73
C GLU A 61 2.29 -15.42 15.64
N ASP A 62 2.32 -15.64 16.96
CA ASP A 62 1.74 -14.72 17.92
C ASP A 62 2.44 -13.36 17.93
N GLY A 63 3.77 -13.34 17.76
CA GLY A 63 4.52 -12.10 17.56
C GLY A 63 4.11 -11.36 16.29
N THR A 64 3.87 -12.10 15.21
CA THR A 64 3.37 -11.54 13.93
C THR A 64 1.97 -10.95 14.11
N LYS A 65 1.06 -11.71 14.72
CA LYS A 65 -0.31 -11.27 15.02
C LYS A 65 -0.31 -10.02 15.92
N ALA A 66 0.51 -10.00 16.96
CA ALA A 66 0.62 -8.84 17.85
C ALA A 66 1.08 -7.60 17.08
N ASN A 67 2.16 -7.71 16.29
CA ASN A 67 2.69 -6.59 15.52
C ASN A 67 1.69 -6.06 14.48
N ASP A 68 1.02 -6.95 13.73
CA ASP A 68 0.00 -6.57 12.75
C ASP A 68 -1.23 -5.92 13.43
N THR A 69 -1.64 -6.42 14.60
CA THR A 69 -2.76 -5.88 15.38
C THR A 69 -2.45 -4.46 15.87
N PHE A 70 -1.32 -4.27 16.57
CA PHE A 70 -0.94 -2.95 17.09
C PHE A 70 -0.65 -1.95 15.96
N MET A 71 -0.03 -2.39 14.86
CA MET A 71 0.15 -1.53 13.69
C MET A 71 -1.19 -1.08 13.12
N THR A 72 -2.18 -1.99 13.03
CA THR A 72 -3.53 -1.65 12.56
C THR A 72 -4.20 -0.63 13.47
N ILE A 73 -4.14 -0.82 14.80
CA ILE A 73 -4.71 0.11 15.79
C ILE A 73 -4.09 1.50 15.63
N VAL A 74 -2.74 1.59 15.62
CA VAL A 74 -2.03 2.87 15.54
C VAL A 74 -2.29 3.58 14.21
N GLN A 75 -2.20 2.89 13.07
CA GLN A 75 -2.46 3.51 11.77
C GLN A 75 -3.93 3.93 11.61
N THR A 76 -4.86 3.18 12.18
CA THR A 76 -6.29 3.53 12.14
C THR A 76 -6.59 4.73 13.00
N ALA A 77 -6.11 4.77 14.26
CA ALA A 77 -6.28 5.90 15.17
C ALA A 77 -5.68 7.21 14.63
N LYS A 78 -4.59 7.11 13.86
CA LYS A 78 -3.97 8.27 13.20
C LYS A 78 -4.89 8.93 12.16
N LYS A 79 -5.79 8.20 11.49
CA LYS A 79 -6.68 8.75 10.46
C LYS A 79 -7.65 9.83 10.99
N PRO A 80 -8.41 9.60 12.08
CA PRO A 80 -9.21 10.63 12.72
C PRO A 80 -8.42 11.51 13.72
N GLY A 81 -7.12 11.27 13.91
CA GLY A 81 -6.29 12.04 14.84
C GLY A 81 -6.50 11.70 16.33
N VAL A 82 -6.99 10.50 16.64
CA VAL A 82 -7.20 10.04 18.03
C VAL A 82 -5.96 9.34 18.58
N SER A 83 -5.81 9.35 19.91
CA SER A 83 -4.67 8.71 20.56
C SER A 83 -4.86 7.20 20.66
N ALA A 84 -4.00 6.44 19.96
CA ALA A 84 -3.92 4.99 20.12
C ALA A 84 -3.46 4.58 21.52
N TYR A 85 -2.64 5.41 22.19
CA TYR A 85 -2.17 5.15 23.55
C TYR A 85 -3.35 5.14 24.53
N LYS A 86 -4.23 6.13 24.43
CA LYS A 86 -5.45 6.19 25.26
C LYS A 86 -6.30 4.95 25.08
N TYR A 87 -6.51 4.52 23.84
CA TYR A 87 -7.30 3.31 23.55
C TYR A 87 -6.74 2.01 24.15
N VAL A 88 -5.42 1.91 24.36
CA VAL A 88 -4.77 0.67 24.83
C VAL A 88 -4.56 0.66 26.35
N ILE A 89 -4.45 1.84 26.97
CA ILE A 89 -4.00 1.99 28.37
C ILE A 89 -5.05 2.65 29.27
N GLU A 90 -5.92 3.51 28.72
CA GLU A 90 -7.07 4.11 29.43
C GLU A 90 -8.33 3.27 29.19
#